data_AF-A0A452Y1Y3-F1
#
_entry.id   AF-A0A452Y1Y3-F1
#
_cell.length_a   1.000
_cell.length_b   1.000
_cell.length_c   1.000
_cell.angle_alpha   90.00
_cell.angle_beta   90.00
_cell.angle_gamma   90.00
#
_symmetry.space_group_name_H-M   'P 1'
#
loop_
_entity.id
_entity.type
_entity.pdbx_description
1 polymer ?
#
loop_
_entity_poly.entity_id
_entity_poly.type
_entity_poly.pdbx_seq_one_letter_code
_entity_poly.pdbx_strand_id
1 'polypeptide(L)'
;AALKTIGDEDKYFTRVSLRMPLFGMKSSTSQKDLQKSNTSDLSLQGKASSELALDGWHSIALEYSVDWPLQLFFTPDVLSKYRKVFQYLIRLKRTQMELEKSWTAVMHQDHVDFSDYCKDRKNSSATQLRRLRTKPFWRVREHMAFLIRNLQFYIQVDVIESQWNVLQTHVQDSHDFTELVTFHQE
;
A
#
# COMPACT_ATOMS: atom_id res chain seq x y z
N ALA A 1 1.56 16.54 19.91
CA ALA A 1 1.98 15.70 18.77
C ALA A 1 2.17 16.62 17.57
N ALA A 2 3.41 16.91 17.19
CA ALA A 2 3.68 17.70 15.99
C ALA A 2 3.34 16.83 14.78
N LEU A 3 2.32 17.21 14.02
CA LEU A 3 2.05 16.66 12.70
C LEU A 3 3.23 17.07 11.81
N LYS A 4 4.28 16.23 11.74
CA LYS A 4 5.33 16.34 10.73
C LYS A 4 4.76 15.87 9.40
N THR A 5 3.83 16.62 8.84
CA THR A 5 3.49 16.51 7.42
C THR A 5 4.66 17.09 6.65
N ILE A 6 5.15 16.35 5.66
CA ILE A 6 6.10 16.84 4.64
C ILE A 6 5.51 18.14 4.09
N GLY A 7 6.04 19.27 4.52
CA GLY A 7 5.70 20.56 3.94
C GLY A 7 6.41 20.71 2.61
N ASP A 8 5.87 21.53 1.71
CA ASP A 8 6.49 21.87 0.42
C ASP A 8 7.92 22.47 0.58
N GLU A 9 8.29 22.85 1.80
CA GLU A 9 9.59 23.41 2.19
C GLU A 9 10.67 22.35 2.54
N ASP A 10 10.37 21.05 2.50
CA ASP A 10 11.36 20.02 2.83
C ASP A 10 12.36 19.81 1.68
N LYS A 11 13.51 20.49 1.78
CA LYS A 11 14.63 20.40 0.83
C LYS A 11 15.07 18.96 0.55
N TYR A 12 14.93 18.04 1.51
CA TYR A 12 15.37 16.66 1.37
C TYR A 12 14.35 15.76 0.66
N PHE A 13 13.09 16.19 0.58
CA PHE A 13 12.06 15.44 -0.14
C PHE A 13 12.33 15.34 -1.64
N THR A 14 13.02 16.34 -2.22
CA THR A 14 13.46 16.31 -3.64
C THR A 14 14.39 15.13 -3.97
N ARG A 15 15.02 14.51 -2.97
CA ARG A 15 15.91 13.34 -3.12
C ARG A 15 15.17 12.01 -3.07
N VAL A 16 13.88 12.03 -2.73
CA VAL A 16 13.02 10.86 -2.68
C VAL A 16 12.40 10.68 -4.06
N SER A 17 12.65 9.53 -4.67
CA SER A 17 12.02 9.13 -5.93
C SER A 17 11.24 7.84 -5.74
N LEU A 18 10.13 7.71 -6.47
CA LEU A 18 9.30 6.53 -6.43
C LEU A 18 9.52 5.74 -7.72
N ARG A 19 10.10 4.55 -7.59
CA ARG A 19 10.11 3.58 -8.69
C ARG A 19 8.73 2.97 -8.76
N MET A 20 8.00 3.33 -9.80
CA MET A 20 6.78 2.64 -10.20
C MET A 20 7.15 1.56 -11.23
N PRO A 21 6.53 0.37 -11.22
CA PRO A 21 6.60 -0.47 -12.40
C PRO A 21 5.97 0.27 -13.58
N LEU A 22 6.53 0.07 -14.76
CA LEU A 22 5.84 0.37 -15.99
C LEU A 22 4.60 -0.54 -16.05
N PHE A 23 3.45 0.00 -15.65
CA PHE A 23 2.16 -0.58 -16.01
C PHE A 23 2.17 -0.72 -17.52
N GLY A 24 2.00 -1.94 -18.03
CA GLY A 24 2.19 -2.28 -19.43
C GLY A 24 1.54 -1.28 -20.39
N MET A 25 2.29 -0.25 -20.79
CA MET A 25 2.07 0.46 -22.03
C MET A 25 2.44 -0.53 -23.11
N LYS A 26 1.47 -1.32 -23.56
CA LYS A 26 1.53 -1.89 -24.89
C LYS A 26 1.46 -0.71 -25.84
N SER A 27 2.60 -0.07 -26.13
CA SER A 27 2.74 0.68 -27.37
C SER A 27 2.54 -0.35 -28.48
N SER A 28 1.40 -0.27 -29.17
CA SER A 28 1.21 -1.03 -30.39
C SER A 28 2.20 -0.51 -31.42
N THR A 29 3.35 -1.16 -31.53
CA THR A 29 4.16 -1.06 -32.74
C THR A 29 4.09 -2.40 -33.44
N SER A 30 3.43 -2.34 -34.58
CA SER A 30 3.12 -3.41 -35.51
C SER A 30 4.33 -4.26 -35.89
N GLN A 31 4.20 -5.58 -35.77
CA GLN A 31 4.59 -6.49 -36.86
C GLN A 31 3.86 -7.83 -36.71
N LYS A 32 2.99 -8.09 -37.69
CA LYS A 32 2.47 -9.41 -38.02
C LYS A 32 3.64 -10.34 -38.31
N ASP A 33 3.63 -11.54 -37.74
CA ASP A 33 3.77 -12.75 -38.54
C ASP A 33 3.25 -13.99 -37.80
N LEU A 34 2.60 -14.84 -38.58
CA LEU A 34 1.98 -16.12 -38.24
C LEU A 34 3.05 -17.15 -37.82
N GLN A 35 2.74 -17.97 -36.81
CA GLN A 35 2.70 -19.42 -37.00
C GLN A 35 1.97 -20.14 -35.85
N LYS A 36 1.16 -21.11 -36.25
CA LYS A 36 0.24 -21.93 -35.45
C LYS A 36 0.95 -23.24 -35.12
N SER A 37 1.05 -23.61 -33.85
CA SER A 37 1.19 -25.03 -33.48
C SER A 37 0.49 -25.29 -32.15
N ASN A 38 -0.46 -26.23 -32.18
CA ASN A 38 -1.11 -26.78 -31.01
C ASN A 38 -0.29 -28.00 -30.59
N THR A 39 0.14 -28.08 -29.34
CA THR A 39 0.22 -29.34 -28.57
C THR A 39 0.41 -28.99 -27.11
N SER A 40 -0.57 -29.43 -26.32
CA SER A 40 -0.63 -29.41 -24.87
C SER A 40 0.46 -30.28 -24.24
N ASP A 41 1.27 -29.74 -23.33
CA ASP A 41 1.66 -30.48 -22.13
C ASP A 41 2.26 -29.59 -21.02
N LEU A 42 1.75 -29.82 -19.81
CA LEU A 42 2.40 -29.73 -18.50
C LEU A 42 3.29 -28.50 -18.18
N SER A 43 2.72 -27.50 -17.49
CA SER A 43 3.46 -26.67 -16.52
C SER A 43 2.53 -26.04 -15.47
N LEU A 44 2.03 -26.88 -14.54
CA LEU A 44 1.25 -26.45 -13.38
C LEU A 44 2.11 -25.90 -12.21
N GLN A 45 3.34 -25.46 -12.48
CA GLN A 45 4.26 -24.98 -11.44
C GLN A 45 4.71 -23.52 -11.61
N GLY A 46 4.33 -22.85 -12.71
CA GLY A 46 4.69 -21.44 -12.98
C GLY A 46 3.63 -20.39 -12.61
N LYS A 47 2.38 -20.79 -12.30
CA LYS A 47 1.28 -19.84 -12.11
C LYS A 47 1.28 -19.09 -10.78
N ALA A 48 1.70 -19.72 -9.68
CA ALA A 48 1.69 -19.06 -8.36
C ALA A 48 2.73 -17.92 -8.26
N SER A 49 3.88 -18.05 -8.93
CA SER A 49 4.88 -16.98 -8.97
C SER A 49 4.47 -15.83 -9.90
N SER A 50 3.75 -16.14 -10.99
CA SER A 50 3.23 -15.15 -11.93
C SER A 50 2.01 -14.39 -11.41
N GLU A 51 1.19 -14.97 -10.53
CA GLU A 51 0.02 -14.30 -9.92
C GLU A 51 0.41 -13.28 -8.86
N LEU A 52 1.48 -13.55 -8.09
CA LEU A 52 2.10 -12.54 -7.21
C LEU A 52 2.79 -11.42 -8.00
N ALA A 53 3.20 -11.68 -9.25
CA ALA A 53 3.75 -10.67 -10.15
C ALA A 53 2.68 -9.79 -10.84
N LEU A 54 1.39 -10.15 -10.76
CA LEU A 54 0.31 -9.35 -11.39
C LEU A 54 0.01 -8.05 -10.65
N ASP A 55 0.27 -8.00 -9.34
CA ASP A 55 0.01 -6.81 -8.56
C ASP A 55 1.25 -5.91 -8.61
N GLY A 56 1.31 -5.02 -9.63
CA GLY A 56 2.41 -4.06 -9.83
C GLY A 56 2.74 -3.21 -8.59
N TRP A 57 1.87 -3.20 -7.59
CA TRP A 57 2.13 -2.62 -6.28
C TRP A 57 3.30 -3.28 -5.53
N HIS A 58 3.63 -4.55 -5.82
CA HIS A 58 4.82 -5.21 -5.26
C HIS A 58 6.14 -4.60 -5.75
N SER A 59 6.14 -4.06 -6.96
CA SER A 59 7.30 -3.40 -7.59
C SER A 59 7.44 -1.93 -7.23
N ILE A 60 6.49 -1.35 -6.51
CA ILE A 60 6.61 0.03 -6.03
C ILE A 60 7.72 0.06 -4.97
N ALA A 61 8.72 0.90 -5.21
CA ALA A 61 9.86 1.03 -4.32
C ALA A 61 10.22 2.49 -4.12
N LEU A 62 10.48 2.84 -2.87
CA LEU A 62 11.09 4.13 -2.53
C LEU A 62 12.59 4.04 -2.82
N GLU A 63 13.09 5.06 -3.50
CA GLU A 63 14.50 5.31 -3.73
C GLU A 63 14.89 6.65 -3.12
N TYR A 64 16.05 6.68 -2.49
CA TYR A 64 16.57 7.88 -1.86
C TYR A 64 18.01 8.09 -2.31
N SER A 65 18.28 9.21 -2.97
CA SER A 65 19.64 9.58 -3.40
C SER A 65 20.39 10.21 -2.23
N VAL A 66 21.37 9.48 -1.70
CA VAL A 66 22.24 9.93 -0.61
C VAL A 66 23.55 10.46 -1.19
N ASP A 67 23.86 11.72 -0.90
CA ASP A 67 25.14 12.31 -1.27
C ASP A 67 26.24 11.90 -0.27
N TRP A 68 27.47 11.85 -0.77
CA TRP A 68 28.65 11.75 0.10
C TRP A 68 28.71 12.97 1.04
N PRO A 69 29.04 12.81 2.34
CA PRO A 69 29.55 11.61 3.03
C PRO A 69 28.49 10.72 3.70
N LEU A 70 27.20 11.10 3.67
CA LEU A 70 26.13 10.42 4.41
C LEU A 70 25.89 8.96 3.96
N GLN A 71 26.43 8.57 2.80
CA GLN A 71 26.38 7.19 2.31
C GLN A 71 27.11 6.20 3.25
N LEU A 72 28.06 6.67 4.07
CA LEU A 72 28.70 5.86 5.11
C LEU A 72 27.71 5.43 6.20
N PHE A 73 26.70 6.26 6.46
CA PHE A 73 25.65 6.00 7.43
C PHE A 73 24.45 5.26 6.80
N PHE A 74 24.02 5.70 5.61
CA PHE A 74 22.94 5.09 4.85
C PHE A 74 23.47 4.12 3.79
N THR A 75 23.88 2.93 4.25
CA THR A 75 24.35 1.87 3.36
C THR A 75 23.20 1.31 2.51
N PRO A 76 23.50 0.67 1.36
CA PRO A 76 22.48 0.04 0.52
C PRO A 76 21.61 -0.98 1.27
N ASP A 77 22.18 -1.69 2.23
CA ASP A 77 21.48 -2.68 3.06
C ASP A 77 20.43 -2.02 3.97
N VAL A 78 20.80 -0.92 4.61
CA VAL A 78 19.89 -0.12 5.44
C VAL A 78 18.76 0.48 4.61
N LEU A 79 19.08 1.06 3.45
CA LEU A 79 18.07 1.57 2.52
C LEU A 79 17.14 0.45 2.04
N SER A 80 17.64 -0.77 1.89
CA SER A 80 16.80 -1.93 1.59
C SER A 80 15.86 -2.30 2.74
N LYS A 81 16.27 -2.17 4.01
CA LYS A 81 15.38 -2.35 5.17
C LYS A 81 14.26 -1.31 5.15
N TYR A 82 14.59 -0.03 4.97
CA TYR A 82 13.59 1.05 4.87
C TYR A 82 12.61 0.85 3.72
N ARG A 83 13.10 0.39 2.55
CA ARG A 83 12.23 0.07 1.42
C ARG A 83 11.22 -1.02 1.75
N LYS A 84 11.61 -2.06 2.49
CA LYS A 84 10.69 -3.14 2.93
C LYS A 84 9.60 -2.59 3.85
N VAL A 85 9.97 -1.73 4.80
CA VAL A 85 9.00 -1.06 5.68
C VAL A 85 8.03 -0.21 4.87
N PHE A 86 8.53 0.60 3.94
CA PHE A 86 7.70 1.42 3.05
C PHE A 86 6.73 0.56 2.21
N GLN A 87 7.21 -0.53 1.62
CA GLN A 87 6.38 -1.46 0.85
C GLN A 87 5.26 -2.09 1.67
N TYR A 88 5.52 -2.35 2.95
CA TYR A 88 4.49 -2.83 3.85
C TYR A 88 3.46 -1.73 4.17
N LEU A 89 3.92 -0.51 4.49
CA LEU A 89 3.05 0.63 4.79
C LEU A 89 2.16 1.02 3.61
N ILE A 90 2.69 1.04 2.38
CA ILE A 90 1.89 1.38 1.20
C ILE A 90 0.81 0.34 0.92
N ARG A 91 1.09 -0.95 1.17
CA ARG A 91 0.08 -2.01 1.06
C ARG A 91 -0.99 -1.88 2.13
N LEU A 92 -0.60 -1.60 3.36
CA LEU A 92 -1.54 -1.35 4.45
C LEU A 92 -2.45 -0.16 4.12
N LYS A 93 -1.87 0.94 3.62
CA LYS A 93 -2.61 2.12 3.19
C LYS A 93 -3.56 1.82 2.03
N ARG A 94 -3.13 1.01 1.05
CA ARG A 94 -4.00 0.57 -0.04
C ARG A 94 -5.17 -0.25 0.48
N THR A 95 -4.94 -1.23 1.36
CA THR A 95 -6.01 -2.02 1.95
C THR A 95 -7.02 -1.13 2.65
N GLN A 96 -6.56 -0.14 3.43
CA GLN A 96 -7.44 0.87 4.02
C GLN A 96 -8.28 1.59 2.94
N MET A 97 -7.64 2.11 1.89
CA MET A 97 -8.32 2.84 0.82
C MET A 97 -9.33 1.98 0.06
N GLU A 98 -9.01 0.72 -0.24
CA GLU A 98 -9.94 -0.19 -0.91
C GLU A 98 -11.16 -0.53 -0.05
N LEU A 99 -10.98 -0.67 1.28
CA LEU A 99 -12.10 -0.81 2.23
C LEU A 99 -12.99 0.44 2.32
N GLU A 100 -12.42 1.63 2.11
CA GLU A 100 -13.17 2.89 2.05
C GLU A 100 -13.89 3.07 0.71
N LYS A 101 -13.24 2.69 -0.40
CA LYS A 101 -13.85 2.66 -1.74
C LYS A 101 -15.01 1.67 -1.81
N SER A 102 -14.84 0.47 -1.25
CA SER A 102 -15.93 -0.53 -1.23
C SER A 102 -17.11 -0.03 -0.41
N TRP A 103 -16.86 0.66 0.70
CA TRP A 103 -17.91 1.26 1.53
C TRP A 103 -18.68 2.35 0.78
N THR A 104 -17.96 3.30 0.18
CA THR A 104 -18.58 4.38 -0.59
C THR A 104 -19.39 3.82 -1.75
N ALA A 105 -18.87 2.86 -2.52
CA ALA A 105 -19.60 2.25 -3.63
C ALA A 105 -20.94 1.63 -3.19
N VAL A 106 -20.95 0.88 -2.09
CA VAL A 106 -22.18 0.23 -1.62
C VAL A 106 -23.14 1.23 -0.93
N MET A 107 -22.63 2.28 -0.28
CA MET A 107 -23.48 3.37 0.24
C MET A 107 -24.19 4.15 -0.86
N HIS A 108 -23.49 4.43 -1.97
CA HIS A 108 -24.14 5.05 -3.14
C HIS A 108 -25.26 4.16 -3.69
N GLN A 109 -25.04 2.84 -3.76
CA GLN A 109 -26.07 1.90 -4.20
C GLN A 109 -27.28 1.86 -3.25
N ASP A 110 -27.08 1.82 -1.93
CA ASP A 110 -28.20 1.80 -0.96
C ASP A 110 -29.00 3.12 -1.01
N HIS A 111 -28.34 4.26 -1.24
CA HIS A 111 -29.00 5.55 -1.41
C HIS A 111 -29.86 5.59 -2.69
N VAL A 112 -29.34 5.08 -3.81
CA VAL A 112 -30.11 4.94 -5.07
C VAL A 112 -31.31 4.01 -4.86
N ASP A 113 -31.09 2.82 -4.30
CA ASP A 113 -32.14 1.83 -4.02
C ASP A 113 -33.22 2.39 -3.08
N PHE A 114 -32.85 3.24 -2.11
CA PHE A 114 -33.80 3.91 -1.22
C PHE A 114 -34.62 4.98 -1.95
N SER A 115 -33.98 5.77 -2.82
CA SER A 115 -34.68 6.77 -3.62
C SER A 115 -35.70 6.15 -4.59
N ASP A 116 -35.36 4.99 -5.16
CA ASP A 116 -36.25 4.24 -6.04
C ASP A 116 -37.38 3.57 -5.26
N TYR A 117 -37.12 3.06 -4.05
CA TYR A 117 -38.14 2.53 -3.15
C TYR A 117 -39.23 3.57 -2.80
N CYS A 118 -38.83 4.82 -2.51
CA CYS A 118 -39.81 5.89 -2.24
C CYS A 118 -40.67 6.23 -3.46
N LYS A 119 -40.15 6.01 -4.68
CA LYS A 119 -40.87 6.26 -5.94
C LYS A 119 -41.75 5.09 -6.37
N ASP A 120 -41.34 3.85 -6.09
CA ASP A 120 -41.96 2.64 -6.62
C ASP A 120 -42.47 1.70 -5.51
N ARG A 121 -43.63 2.04 -4.93
CA ARG A 121 -44.28 1.26 -3.84
C ARG A 121 -44.60 -0.19 -4.22
N LYS A 122 -44.56 -0.55 -5.50
CA LYS A 122 -45.01 -1.86 -6.03
C LYS A 122 -43.89 -2.92 -6.07
N ASN A 123 -42.60 -2.53 -6.02
CA ASN A 123 -41.43 -3.41 -6.14
C ASN A 123 -40.61 -3.57 -4.84
N SER A 124 -41.29 -3.43 -3.69
CA SER A 124 -40.70 -3.34 -2.35
C SER A 124 -39.99 -4.62 -1.85
N SER A 125 -40.29 -5.80 -2.40
CA SER A 125 -39.71 -7.07 -1.94
C SER A 125 -38.27 -7.30 -2.43
N ALA A 126 -37.95 -6.88 -3.67
CA ALA A 126 -36.63 -7.09 -4.27
C ALA A 126 -35.54 -6.20 -3.64
N THR A 127 -35.88 -4.95 -3.30
CA THR A 127 -34.98 -4.01 -2.60
C THR A 127 -34.74 -4.42 -1.16
N GLN A 128 -35.75 -4.93 -0.45
CA GLN A 128 -35.58 -5.46 0.91
C GLN A 128 -34.68 -6.71 0.94
N LEU A 129 -34.82 -7.63 -0.02
CA LEU A 129 -33.99 -8.84 -0.09
C LEU A 129 -32.51 -8.51 -0.37
N ARG A 130 -32.23 -7.52 -1.24
CA ARG A 130 -30.87 -7.02 -1.46
C ARG A 130 -30.27 -6.43 -0.18
N ARG A 131 -31.02 -5.61 0.55
CA ARG A 131 -30.60 -5.01 1.83
C ARG A 131 -30.30 -6.06 2.90
N LEU A 132 -31.07 -7.14 2.95
CA LEU A 132 -30.83 -8.27 3.87
C LEU A 132 -29.58 -9.06 3.50
N ARG A 133 -29.30 -9.25 2.21
CA ARG A 133 -28.09 -9.93 1.73
C ARG A 133 -26.82 -9.14 1.99
N THR A 134 -26.85 -7.82 1.97
CA THR A 134 -25.66 -6.99 2.18
C THR A 134 -25.30 -6.82 3.67
N LYS A 135 -26.26 -7.02 4.59
CA LYS A 135 -26.07 -6.91 6.05
C LYS A 135 -24.90 -7.71 6.65
N PRO A 136 -24.73 -9.00 6.32
CA PRO A 136 -23.58 -9.77 6.80
C PRO A 136 -22.24 -9.22 6.30
N PHE A 137 -22.16 -8.78 5.04
CA PHE A 137 -20.95 -8.23 4.44
C PHE A 137 -20.53 -6.90 5.10
N TRP A 138 -21.49 -6.08 5.52
CA TRP A 138 -21.20 -4.84 6.26
C TRP A 138 -20.49 -5.10 7.58
N ARG A 139 -20.95 -6.10 8.33
CA ARG A 139 -20.35 -6.44 9.62
C ARG A 139 -18.91 -6.92 9.43
N VAL A 140 -18.66 -7.79 8.46
CA VAL A 140 -17.31 -8.27 8.13
C VAL A 140 -16.41 -7.11 7.72
N ARG A 141 -16.88 -6.23 6.83
CA ARG A 141 -16.12 -5.04 6.40
C ARG A 141 -15.79 -4.13 7.57
N GLU A 142 -16.74 -3.89 8.49
CA GLU A 142 -16.50 -3.02 9.64
C GLU A 142 -15.44 -3.59 10.56
N HIS A 143 -15.48 -4.90 10.82
CA HIS A 143 -14.42 -5.57 11.58
C HIS A 143 -13.06 -5.48 10.87
N MET A 144 -13.01 -5.66 9.55
CA MET A 144 -11.76 -5.49 8.80
C MET A 144 -11.25 -4.05 8.85
N ALA A 145 -12.13 -3.05 8.70
CA ALA A 145 -11.74 -1.64 8.77
C ALA A 145 -11.25 -1.24 10.16
N PHE A 146 -11.87 -1.79 11.21
CA PHE A 146 -11.41 -1.63 12.59
C PHE A 146 -10.03 -2.25 12.77
N LEU A 147 -9.83 -3.50 12.32
CA LEU A 147 -8.54 -4.18 12.41
C LEU A 147 -7.43 -3.39 11.71
N ILE A 148 -7.66 -2.93 10.47
CA ILE A 148 -6.68 -2.18 9.70
C ILE A 148 -6.34 -0.85 10.36
N ARG A 149 -7.33 -0.14 10.93
CA ARG A 149 -7.08 1.10 11.68
C ARG A 149 -6.23 0.87 12.92
N ASN A 150 -6.55 -0.14 13.72
CA ASN A 150 -5.77 -0.44 14.92
C ASN A 150 -4.35 -0.89 14.58
N LEU A 151 -4.21 -1.72 13.54
CA LEU A 151 -2.90 -2.16 13.06
C LEU A 151 -2.06 -0.97 12.59
N GLN A 152 -2.64 -0.06 11.80
CA GLN A 152 -1.95 1.14 11.36
C GLN A 152 -1.52 2.02 12.54
N PHE A 153 -2.40 2.21 13.53
CA PHE A 153 -2.10 2.99 14.72
C PHE A 153 -0.94 2.38 15.51
N TYR A 154 -0.98 1.07 15.76
CA TYR A 154 0.09 0.35 16.44
C TYR A 154 1.44 0.49 15.72
N ILE A 155 1.47 0.25 14.41
CA ILE A 155 2.71 0.37 13.62
C ILE A 155 3.24 1.80 13.66
N GLN A 156 2.37 2.79 13.54
CA GLN A 156 2.81 4.18 13.47
C GLN A 156 3.30 4.71 14.81
N VAL A 157 2.51 4.53 15.87
CA VAL A 157 2.79 5.14 17.18
C VAL A 157 3.72 4.25 18.02
N ASP A 158 3.33 3.01 18.22
CA ASP A 158 4.03 2.13 19.18
C ASP A 158 5.33 1.56 18.60
N VAL A 159 5.42 1.43 17.27
CA VAL A 159 6.62 0.95 16.58
C VAL A 159 7.42 2.10 16.00
N ILE A 160 6.93 2.81 14.97
CA ILE A 160 7.72 3.78 14.22
C ILE A 160 8.08 5.00 15.07
N GLU A 161 7.11 5.67 15.69
CA GLU A 161 7.37 6.88 16.50
C GLU A 161 8.21 6.54 17.73
N SER A 162 7.92 5.43 18.41
CA SER A 162 8.70 4.96 19.56
C SER A 162 10.18 4.72 19.21
N GLN A 163 10.46 3.92 18.18
CA GLN A 163 11.85 3.63 17.75
C GLN A 163 12.54 4.87 17.17
N TRP A 164 11.81 5.73 16.47
CA TRP A 164 12.35 7.01 16.00
C TRP A 164 12.80 7.90 17.16
N ASN A 165 12.02 8.00 18.24
CA ASN A 165 12.39 8.78 19.41
C ASN A 165 13.66 8.24 20.08
N VAL A 166 13.77 6.91 20.22
CA VAL A 166 14.98 6.27 20.75
C VAL A 166 16.20 6.59 19.88
N LEU A 167 16.07 6.43 18.55
CA LEU A 167 17.14 6.78 17.61
C LEU A 167 17.51 8.26 17.72
N GLN A 168 16.52 9.15 17.79
CA GLN A 168 16.75 10.59 17.85
C GLN A 168 17.48 11.00 19.14
N THR A 169 17.13 10.41 20.29
CA THR A 169 17.87 10.63 21.54
C THR A 169 19.31 10.13 21.42
N HIS A 170 19.50 8.91 20.89
CA HIS A 170 20.83 8.34 20.73
C HIS A 170 21.72 9.16 19.77
N VAL A 171 21.17 9.67 18.68
CA VAL A 171 21.88 10.56 17.73
C VAL A 171 22.33 11.85 18.41
N GLN A 172 21.55 12.39 19.37
CA GLN A 172 21.88 13.61 20.09
C GLN A 172 22.94 13.38 21.18
N ASP A 173 22.91 12.22 21.83
CA ASP A 173 23.81 11.89 22.93
C ASP A 173 25.15 11.29 22.46
N SER A 174 25.18 10.66 21.28
CA SER A 174 26.38 9.99 20.76
C SER A 174 27.46 10.98 20.32
N HIS A 175 28.72 10.71 20.71
CA HIS A 175 29.90 11.48 20.27
C HIS A 175 30.82 10.68 19.32
N ASP A 176 30.56 9.38 19.15
CA ASP A 176 31.27 8.54 18.19
C ASP A 176 30.39 8.18 16.98
N PHE A 177 30.99 8.32 15.79
CA PHE A 177 30.33 7.97 14.55
C PHE A 177 30.15 6.46 14.40
N THR A 178 31.13 5.67 14.84
CA THR A 178 31.10 4.21 14.65
C THR A 178 30.00 3.59 15.47
N GLU A 179 29.90 3.97 16.74
CA GLU A 179 28.80 3.60 17.64
C GLU A 179 27.43 3.94 17.02
N LEU A 180 27.28 5.17 16.50
CA LEU A 180 26.02 5.60 15.91
C LEU A 180 25.64 4.80 14.65
N VAL A 181 26.61 4.49 13.78
CA VAL A 181 26.37 3.65 12.61
C VAL A 181 25.95 2.23 13.02
N THR A 182 26.61 1.65 14.02
CA THR A 182 26.25 0.30 14.50
C THR A 182 24.86 0.26 15.09
N PHE A 183 24.48 1.25 15.91
CA PHE A 183 23.16 1.34 16.51
C PHE A 183 22.05 1.50 15.46
N HIS A 184 22.28 2.33 14.44
CA HIS A 184 21.30 2.53 13.36
C HIS A 184 21.13 1.31 12.44
N GLN A 185 22.17 0.48 12.31
CA GLN A 185 22.15 -0.69 11.44
C GLN A 185 21.49 -1.92 12.07
N GLU A 186 21.33 -1.95 13.39
CA GLU A 186 20.63 -3.02 14.12
C GLU A 186 19.14 -3.08 13.70
#